data_AF-A0A4C1ZA56-F1
#
_entry.id   AF-A0A4C1ZA56-F1
#
_cell.length_a   1.000
_cell.length_b   1.000
_cell.length_c   1.000
_cell.angle_alpha   90.00
_cell.angle_beta   90.00
_cell.angle_gamma   90.00
#
_symmetry.space_group_name_H-M   'P 1'
#
loop_
_entity.id
_entity.type
_entity.pdbx_description
1 polymer ?
#
loop_
_entity_poly.entity_id
_entity_poly.type
_entity_poly.pdbx_seq_one_letter_code
_entity_poly.pdbx_strand_id
1 'polypeptide(L)'
;MGRYMNCNEAIWRIFSFFIHESYPTVVNLPVHLENGQRVYFTASNAAQRAETPSAIKLTSLFEICQSDPFARILLYLEMLRYYTWNASTKKFERRKQGDAVLGHPSVHSADALGCIYTVYSKNGECFYLRLLLLNVRGPTSFESLRTVNDVVYPIFCAACQELNLRESDNHWDTTLADASIFASPSQIRTLFSIVISTYFPSNPSDLWSKYKDSMSEDILHQIPISSRNSDCE
;
A
#
# COMPACT_ATOMS: atom_id res chain seq x y z
N MET A 1 -4.58 19.63 -17.27
CA MET A 1 -5.53 20.00 -16.20
C MET A 1 -5.07 21.29 -15.54
N GLY A 2 -5.72 22.42 -15.81
CA GLY A 2 -5.53 23.63 -15.01
C GLY A 2 -6.22 23.45 -13.66
N ARG A 3 -5.55 23.78 -12.56
CA ARG A 3 -6.19 23.83 -11.24
C ARG A 3 -6.89 25.17 -11.12
N TYR A 4 -8.21 25.15 -10.92
CA TYR A 4 -9.00 26.36 -10.66
C TYR A 4 -8.61 26.90 -9.29
N MET A 5 -8.12 28.14 -9.24
CA MET A 5 -7.79 28.84 -7.99
C MET A 5 -9.03 29.67 -7.62
N ASN A 6 -9.53 29.56 -6.39
CA ASN A 6 -10.73 30.31 -6.01
C ASN A 6 -10.42 31.82 -5.89
N CYS A 7 -11.45 32.68 -6.03
CA CYS A 7 -11.28 34.13 -6.00
C CYS A 7 -10.65 34.67 -4.70
N ASN A 8 -10.94 34.04 -3.55
CA ASN A 8 -10.34 34.39 -2.27
C ASN A 8 -8.84 34.07 -2.24
N GLU A 9 -8.42 32.90 -2.72
CA GLU A 9 -6.99 32.55 -2.80
C GLU A 9 -6.23 33.52 -3.74
N ALA A 10 -6.84 33.90 -4.87
CA ALA A 10 -6.26 34.86 -5.80
C ALA A 10 -6.07 36.26 -5.17
N ILE A 11 -7.08 36.76 -4.45
CA ILE A 11 -7.01 38.03 -3.71
C ILE A 11 -5.90 37.98 -2.65
N TRP A 12 -5.79 36.89 -1.89
CA TRP A 12 -4.77 36.75 -0.86
C TRP A 12 -3.34 36.70 -1.46
N ARG A 13 -3.18 36.09 -2.65
CA ARG A 13 -1.92 36.13 -3.42
C ARG A 13 -1.58 37.54 -3.90
N ILE A 14 -2.57 38.27 -4.43
CA ILE A 14 -2.38 39.65 -4.92
C ILE A 14 -1.94 40.59 -3.79
N PHE A 15 -2.55 40.44 -2.61
CA PHE A 15 -2.24 41.28 -1.45
C PHE A 15 -1.11 40.74 -0.57
N SER A 16 -0.43 39.66 -1.00
CA SER A 16 0.66 39.02 -0.24
C SER A 16 0.28 38.65 1.21
N PHE A 17 -1.00 38.37 1.45
CA PHE A 17 -1.46 37.88 2.75
C PHE A 17 -0.95 36.45 2.97
N PHE A 18 -0.82 36.05 4.24
CA PHE A 18 -0.37 34.71 4.58
C PHE A 18 -1.46 33.69 4.23
N ILE A 19 -1.32 32.96 3.13
CA ILE A 19 -2.45 32.27 2.48
C ILE A 19 -2.87 31.01 3.22
N HIS A 20 -1.96 30.34 3.92
CA HIS A 20 -2.28 29.20 4.76
C HIS A 20 -1.21 28.97 5.82
N GLU A 21 -1.62 28.85 7.08
CA GLU A 21 -1.17 27.71 7.87
C GLU A 21 -2.23 26.62 7.67
N SER A 22 -1.89 25.55 6.94
CA SER A 22 -2.74 24.38 6.90
C SER A 22 -2.63 23.71 8.27
N TYR A 23 -3.68 23.86 9.08
CA TYR A 23 -3.80 23.20 10.36
C TYR A 23 -4.84 22.07 10.26
N PRO A 24 -4.48 20.82 10.63
CA PRO A 24 -3.13 20.37 10.95
C PRO A 24 -2.24 20.31 9.69
N THR A 25 -0.91 20.32 9.89
CA THR A 25 0.02 20.20 8.77
C THR A 25 -0.04 18.79 8.19
N VAL A 26 -0.36 18.66 6.89
CA VAL A 26 -0.39 17.36 6.21
C VAL A 26 0.88 17.16 5.39
N VAL A 27 1.62 16.08 5.64
CA VAL A 27 2.86 15.76 4.93
C VAL A 27 2.74 14.41 4.24
N ASN A 28 3.00 14.40 2.93
CA ASN A 28 3.00 13.17 2.15
C ASN A 28 4.25 12.32 2.44
N LEU A 29 4.00 11.03 2.66
CA LEU A 29 4.97 9.99 2.94
C LEU A 29 5.09 9.06 1.72
N PRO A 30 6.27 8.97 1.10
CA PRO A 30 6.53 8.10 -0.05
C PRO A 30 6.59 6.63 0.34
N VAL A 31 6.10 5.78 -0.56
CA VAL A 31 6.26 4.32 -0.49
C VAL A 31 6.90 3.87 -1.80
N HIS A 32 7.93 3.06 -1.68
CA HIS A 32 8.64 2.47 -2.81
C HIS A 32 9.34 1.20 -2.36
N LEU A 33 9.53 0.26 -3.27
CA LEU A 33 10.36 -0.92 -3.03
C LEU A 33 11.83 -0.53 -2.83
N GLU A 34 12.64 -1.47 -2.37
CA GLU A 34 14.09 -1.31 -2.30
C GLU A 34 14.65 -0.91 -3.66
N ASN A 35 15.45 0.16 -3.69
CA ASN A 35 15.96 0.79 -4.91
C ASN A 35 14.90 1.32 -5.91
N GLY A 36 13.61 1.21 -5.61
CA GLY A 36 12.50 1.72 -6.42
C GLY A 36 12.16 3.21 -6.21
N GLN A 37 13.09 3.96 -5.61
CA GLN A 37 12.89 5.36 -5.25
C GLN A 37 12.87 6.28 -6.47
N ARG A 38 11.96 7.27 -6.46
CA ARG A 38 11.91 8.28 -7.52
C ARG A 38 13.07 9.26 -7.34
N VAL A 39 13.99 9.28 -8.30
CA VAL A 39 15.14 10.19 -8.33
C VAL A 39 15.06 11.07 -9.56
N TYR A 40 15.31 12.37 -9.38
CA TYR A 40 15.49 13.32 -10.48
C TYR A 40 16.99 13.47 -10.77
N PHE A 41 17.34 13.37 -12.05
CA PHE A 41 18.71 13.42 -12.53
C PHE A 41 18.80 14.16 -13.86
N THR A 42 20.00 14.62 -14.18
CA THR A 42 20.42 15.14 -15.49
C THR A 42 21.36 14.12 -16.13
N ALA A 43 21.57 14.22 -17.45
CA ALA A 43 22.49 13.31 -18.16
C ALA A 43 23.89 13.26 -17.52
N SER A 44 24.36 14.38 -16.96
CA SER A 44 25.66 14.49 -16.30
C SER A 44 25.76 13.82 -14.92
N ASN A 45 24.66 13.63 -14.19
CA ASN A 45 24.68 13.09 -12.83
C ASN A 45 23.93 11.76 -12.67
N ALA A 46 23.42 11.20 -13.78
CA ALA A 46 22.64 9.97 -13.79
C ALA A 46 23.40 8.79 -13.15
N ALA A 47 24.66 8.57 -13.54
CA ALA A 47 25.49 7.49 -13.00
C ALA A 47 25.70 7.63 -11.49
N GLN A 48 26.11 8.82 -11.02
CA GLN A 48 26.27 9.10 -9.60
C GLN A 48 24.98 8.92 -8.80
N ARG A 49 23.84 9.32 -9.37
CA ARG A 49 22.51 9.16 -8.74
C ARG A 49 22.04 7.71 -8.69
N ALA A 50 22.46 6.87 -9.64
CA ALA A 50 22.16 5.45 -9.65
C ALA A 50 22.97 4.70 -8.58
N GLU A 51 24.24 5.07 -8.40
CA GLU A 51 25.12 4.48 -7.39
C GLU A 51 24.77 4.94 -5.97
N THR A 52 24.51 6.25 -5.80
CA THR A 52 24.18 6.84 -4.50
C THR A 52 22.84 7.57 -4.59
N PRO A 53 21.72 6.81 -4.56
CA PRO A 53 20.42 7.42 -4.58
C PRO A 53 20.20 8.25 -3.31
N SER A 54 19.59 9.42 -3.48
CA SER A 54 19.33 10.33 -2.37
C SER A 54 18.42 9.66 -1.33
N ALA A 55 18.75 9.82 -0.05
CA ALA A 55 17.85 9.46 1.04
C ALA A 55 16.47 10.11 0.82
N ILE A 56 15.43 9.30 0.95
CA ILE A 56 14.03 9.70 0.92
C ILE A 56 13.47 9.49 2.34
N LYS A 57 12.34 10.12 2.67
CA LYS A 57 11.66 9.95 3.96
C LYS A 57 11.53 8.48 4.40
N LEU A 58 11.26 7.54 3.49
CA LEU A 58 11.16 6.12 3.86
C LEU A 58 12.50 5.50 4.27
N THR A 59 13.62 5.82 3.60
CA THR A 59 14.93 5.30 4.04
C THR A 59 15.41 6.00 5.30
N SER A 60 15.12 7.30 5.44
CA SER A 60 15.41 8.04 6.68
C SER A 60 14.58 7.54 7.87
N LEU A 61 13.38 7.01 7.65
CA LEU A 61 12.61 6.30 8.69
C LEU A 61 13.44 5.15 9.27
N PHE A 62 14.01 4.33 8.39
CA PHE A 62 14.80 3.17 8.79
C PHE A 62 16.02 3.58 9.60
N GLU A 63 16.75 4.62 9.16
CA GLU A 63 17.89 5.18 9.89
C GLU A 63 17.51 5.70 11.29
N ILE A 64 16.39 6.41 11.42
CA ILE A 64 15.96 6.94 12.72
C ILE A 64 15.44 5.82 13.63
N CYS A 65 14.75 4.81 13.09
CA CYS A 65 14.35 3.64 13.87
C CYS A 65 15.57 2.82 14.33
N GLN A 66 16.67 2.79 13.59
CA GLN A 66 17.91 2.15 14.04
C GLN A 66 18.55 2.89 15.23
N SER A 67 18.57 4.22 15.18
CA SER A 67 19.30 5.06 16.14
C SER A 67 18.49 5.54 17.35
N ASP A 68 17.18 5.72 17.20
CA ASP A 68 16.30 6.27 18.23
C ASP A 68 15.27 5.22 18.72
N PRO A 69 15.36 4.76 19.98
CA PRO A 69 14.39 3.83 20.55
C PRO A 69 12.94 4.35 20.53
N PHE A 70 12.73 5.68 20.60
CA PHE A 70 11.38 6.25 20.53
C PHE A 70 10.80 6.12 19.12
N ALA A 71 11.63 6.20 18.06
CA ALA A 71 11.13 5.95 16.71
C ALA A 71 10.69 4.49 16.51
N ARG A 72 11.19 3.53 17.32
CA ARG A 72 10.82 2.12 17.20
C ARG A 72 9.40 1.79 17.67
N ILE A 73 8.79 2.66 18.47
CA ILE A 73 7.42 2.46 18.95
C ILE A 73 6.36 3.08 18.04
N LEU A 74 6.76 3.78 16.98
CA LEU A 74 5.86 4.54 16.12
C LEU A 74 5.54 3.79 14.82
N LEU A 75 4.32 4.00 14.34
CA LEU A 75 3.94 3.68 12.96
C LEU A 75 4.44 4.75 11.99
N TYR A 76 4.55 4.41 10.70
CA TYR A 76 5.07 5.34 9.72
C TYR A 76 4.25 6.64 9.62
N LEU A 77 2.91 6.54 9.73
CA LEU A 77 2.00 7.70 9.75
C LEU A 77 2.17 8.59 10.99
N GLU A 78 2.53 8.00 12.12
CA GLU A 78 2.68 8.69 13.41
C GLU A 78 4.01 9.44 13.50
N MET A 79 4.99 9.09 12.67
CA MET A 79 6.32 9.71 12.68
C MET A 79 6.27 11.23 12.59
N LEU A 80 5.38 11.78 11.76
CA LEU A 80 5.30 13.22 11.54
C LEU A 80 4.74 13.98 12.75
N ARG A 81 4.05 13.30 13.66
CA ARG A 81 3.59 13.87 14.94
C ARG A 81 4.76 14.22 15.84
N TYR A 82 5.85 13.45 15.82
CA TYR A 82 6.98 13.60 16.75
C TYR A 82 8.29 14.04 16.08
N TYR A 83 8.41 13.79 14.77
CA TYR A 83 9.57 14.13 13.97
C TYR A 83 9.17 15.07 12.84
N THR A 84 10.10 15.94 12.45
CA THR A 84 9.97 16.82 11.29
C THR A 84 11.00 16.43 10.24
N TRP A 85 10.66 16.63 8.97
CA TRP A 85 11.57 16.38 7.85
C TRP A 85 12.44 17.61 7.59
N ASN A 86 13.75 17.47 7.80
CA ASN A 86 14.71 18.49 7.40
C ASN A 86 15.10 18.27 5.93
N ALA A 87 14.64 19.16 5.05
CA ALA A 87 14.87 19.04 3.61
C ALA A 87 16.34 19.23 3.21
N SER A 88 17.12 19.98 3.99
CA SER A 88 18.53 20.25 3.74
C SER A 88 19.40 19.05 4.09
N THR A 89 19.18 18.46 5.26
CA THR A 89 19.93 17.26 5.72
C THR A 89 19.34 15.96 5.18
N LYS A 90 18.10 16.00 4.66
CA LYS A 90 17.30 14.85 4.22
C LYS A 90 17.12 13.80 5.30
N LYS A 91 16.85 14.26 6.52
CA LYS A 91 16.67 13.41 7.69
C LYS A 91 15.44 13.81 8.49
N PHE A 92 14.86 12.82 9.16
CA PHE A 92 13.93 13.07 10.25
C PHE A 92 14.68 13.54 11.49
N GLU A 93 14.19 14.62 12.09
CA GLU A 93 14.70 15.20 13.32
C GLU A 93 13.57 15.31 14.34
N ARG A 94 13.87 15.08 15.63
CA ARG A 94 12.87 15.25 16.70
C ARG A 94 12.33 16.68 16.69
N ARG A 95 11.04 16.82 16.92
CA ARG A 95 10.42 18.13 17.11
C ARG A 95 10.97 18.78 18.38
N LYS A 96 11.26 20.08 18.26
CA LYS A 96 11.75 20.94 19.35
C LYS A 96 10.63 21.78 19.99
N GLN A 97 9.43 21.71 19.43
CA GLN A 97 8.26 22.51 19.81
C GLN A 97 7.00 21.63 19.74
N GLY A 98 6.01 21.95 20.56
CA GLY A 98 4.76 21.20 20.72
C GLY A 98 4.59 20.62 22.13
N ASP A 99 3.54 19.84 22.32
CA ASP A 99 3.18 19.26 23.61
C ASP A 99 4.19 18.20 24.04
N ALA A 100 4.63 18.27 25.29
CA ALA A 100 5.51 17.26 25.86
C ALA A 100 4.80 15.90 25.93
N VAL A 101 5.49 14.85 25.50
CA VAL A 101 4.94 13.49 25.52
C VAL A 101 5.10 12.89 26.92
N LEU A 102 4.00 12.41 27.51
CA LEU A 102 4.02 11.73 28.81
C LEU A 102 5.00 10.54 28.78
N GLY A 103 5.88 10.46 29.79
CA GLY A 103 6.92 9.44 29.87
C GLY A 103 8.16 9.69 29.00
N HIS A 104 8.16 10.71 28.14
CA HIS A 104 9.30 11.06 27.27
C HIS A 104 9.58 12.58 27.29
N PRO A 105 10.23 13.10 28.34
CA PRO A 105 10.41 14.55 28.55
C PRO A 105 11.16 15.28 27.43
N SER A 106 12.00 14.55 26.68
CA SER A 106 12.78 15.08 25.55
C SER A 106 12.06 14.98 24.20
N VAL A 107 10.78 14.59 24.19
CA VAL A 107 9.99 14.38 22.97
C VAL A 107 8.80 15.32 22.98
N HIS A 108 8.64 16.03 21.88
CA HIS A 108 7.51 16.90 21.63
C HIS A 108 6.63 16.31 20.54
N SER A 109 5.31 16.49 20.70
CA SER A 109 4.31 16.13 19.71
C SER A 109 3.64 17.38 19.16
N ALA A 110 3.27 17.37 17.88
CA ALA A 110 2.53 18.44 17.24
C ALA A 110 1.44 17.86 16.34
N ASP A 111 0.42 18.66 16.05
CA ASP A 111 -0.67 18.28 15.15
C ASP A 111 -0.22 18.30 13.69
N ALA A 112 0.48 17.24 13.31
CA ALA A 112 0.95 16.96 11.98
C ALA A 112 0.51 15.56 11.56
N LEU A 113 -0.16 15.48 10.42
CA LEU A 113 -0.70 14.25 9.87
C LEU A 113 0.20 13.74 8.75
N GLY A 114 0.61 12.47 8.87
CA GLY A 114 1.14 11.72 7.75
C GLY A 114 0.05 11.33 6.78
N CYS A 115 0.33 11.46 5.48
CA CYS A 115 -0.51 10.89 4.43
C CYS A 115 0.37 10.01 3.54
N ILE A 116 0.14 8.70 3.55
CA ILE A 116 0.86 7.80 2.64
C ILE A 116 0.20 7.87 1.27
N TYR A 117 1.00 8.00 0.20
CA TYR A 117 0.48 7.99 -1.16
C TYR A 117 -0.40 6.76 -1.44
N THR A 118 -1.46 6.97 -2.22
CA THR A 118 -2.29 5.87 -2.70
C THR A 118 -1.45 4.92 -3.54
N VAL A 119 -1.36 3.67 -3.09
CA VAL A 119 -0.82 2.56 -3.87
C VAL A 119 -1.98 1.63 -4.17
N TYR A 120 -2.26 1.41 -5.46
CA TYR A 120 -3.31 0.49 -5.89
C TYR A 120 -2.88 -0.96 -5.72
N SER A 121 -3.83 -1.86 -5.46
CA SER A 121 -3.59 -3.32 -5.33
C SER A 121 -2.85 -3.92 -6.54
N LYS A 122 -3.09 -3.37 -7.74
CA LYS A 122 -2.38 -3.74 -8.99
C LYS A 122 -0.87 -3.55 -8.93
N ASN A 123 -0.35 -2.74 -8.00
CA ASN A 123 1.09 -2.50 -7.83
C ASN A 123 1.79 -3.60 -6.99
N GLY A 124 1.10 -4.72 -6.74
CA GLY A 124 1.66 -5.95 -6.17
C GLY A 124 2.40 -5.72 -4.86
N GLU A 125 3.69 -6.06 -4.82
CA GLU A 125 4.55 -5.93 -3.65
C GLU A 125 4.57 -4.53 -3.02
N CYS A 126 4.42 -3.46 -3.82
CA CYS A 126 4.39 -2.11 -3.28
C CYS A 126 3.10 -1.82 -2.47
N PHE A 127 1.99 -2.47 -2.82
CA PHE A 127 0.75 -2.40 -2.05
C PHE A 127 0.91 -3.09 -0.68
N TYR A 128 1.52 -4.27 -0.65
CA TYR A 128 1.79 -4.99 0.59
C TYR A 128 2.82 -4.26 1.46
N LEU A 129 3.85 -3.66 0.87
CA LEU A 129 4.77 -2.78 1.60
C LEU A 129 4.05 -1.62 2.27
N ARG A 130 3.12 -0.95 1.56
CA ARG A 130 2.27 0.11 2.15
C ARG A 130 1.47 -0.43 3.33
N LEU A 131 0.90 -1.63 3.22
CA LEU A 131 0.13 -2.25 4.28
C LEU A 131 0.98 -2.56 5.52
N LEU A 132 2.20 -3.06 5.33
CA LEU A 132 3.15 -3.27 6.42
C LEU A 132 3.54 -1.95 7.08
N LEU A 133 3.83 -0.90 6.33
CA LEU A 133 4.16 0.42 6.89
C LEU A 133 3.04 1.05 7.72
N LEU A 134 1.79 0.64 7.49
CA LEU A 134 0.62 1.05 8.27
C LEU A 134 0.46 0.29 9.59
N ASN A 135 1.03 -0.92 9.69
CA ASN A 135 0.74 -1.85 10.80
C ASN A 135 1.98 -2.26 11.61
N VAL A 136 3.17 -2.18 11.02
CA VAL A 136 4.45 -2.53 11.65
C VAL A 136 5.07 -1.28 12.26
N ARG A 137 5.39 -1.37 13.56
CA ARG A 137 6.06 -0.30 14.30
C ARG A 137 7.57 -0.37 14.14
N GLY A 138 8.20 0.79 14.01
CA GLY A 138 9.65 0.91 14.11
C GLY A 138 10.50 0.15 13.09
N PRO A 139 10.12 0.06 11.80
CA PRO A 139 10.91 -0.69 10.83
C PRO A 139 12.32 -0.09 10.69
N THR A 140 13.34 -0.95 10.72
CA THR A 140 14.76 -0.57 10.61
C THR A 140 15.36 -0.85 9.23
N SER A 141 14.63 -1.56 8.37
CA SER A 141 15.00 -1.86 6.98
C SER A 141 13.81 -2.45 6.22
N PHE A 142 13.93 -2.60 4.90
CA PHE A 142 12.99 -3.38 4.11
C PHE A 142 12.91 -4.84 4.60
N GLU A 143 14.03 -5.40 5.03
CA GLU A 143 14.05 -6.73 5.63
C GLU A 143 13.27 -6.80 6.95
N SER A 144 13.43 -5.82 7.84
CA SER A 144 12.67 -5.82 9.10
C SER A 144 11.16 -5.75 8.88
N LEU A 145 10.70 -5.13 7.79
CA LEU A 145 9.27 -5.04 7.46
C LEU A 145 8.69 -6.40 7.06
N ARG A 146 9.51 -7.26 6.45
CA ARG A 146 9.14 -8.62 6.06
C ARG A 146 9.50 -9.65 7.14
N THR A 147 9.97 -9.22 8.31
CA THR A 147 10.25 -10.10 9.45
C THR A 147 9.02 -10.15 10.35
N VAL A 148 8.48 -11.35 10.57
CA VAL A 148 7.35 -11.58 11.47
C VAL A 148 7.72 -12.76 12.36
N ASN A 149 7.60 -12.60 13.69
CA ASN A 149 7.99 -13.61 14.68
C ASN A 149 9.42 -14.14 14.46
N ASP A 150 10.37 -13.23 14.21
CA ASP A 150 11.79 -13.52 13.92
C ASP A 150 12.04 -14.34 12.64
N VAL A 151 11.02 -14.56 11.81
CA VAL A 151 11.13 -15.22 10.51
C VAL A 151 11.10 -14.18 9.40
N VAL A 152 12.15 -14.18 8.55
CA VAL A 152 12.24 -13.30 7.38
C VAL A 152 11.51 -13.93 6.20
N TYR A 153 10.45 -13.30 5.74
CA TYR A 153 9.69 -13.75 4.57
C TYR A 153 10.32 -13.28 3.26
N PRO A 154 10.20 -14.05 2.15
CA PRO A 154 10.83 -13.70 0.88
C PRO A 154 10.21 -12.46 0.21
N ILE A 155 8.91 -12.25 0.39
CA ILE A 155 8.12 -11.17 -0.22
C ILE A 155 7.21 -10.50 0.82
N PHE A 156 6.86 -9.23 0.61
CA PHE A 156 6.01 -8.46 1.52
C PHE A 156 4.59 -9.04 1.62
N CYS A 157 4.06 -9.60 0.52
CA CYS A 157 2.77 -10.29 0.53
C CYS A 157 2.72 -11.42 1.58
N ALA A 158 3.79 -12.22 1.68
CA ALA A 158 3.86 -13.33 2.62
C ALA A 158 3.94 -12.86 4.08
N ALA A 159 4.69 -11.78 4.35
CA ALA A 159 4.70 -11.16 5.67
C ALA A 159 3.33 -10.59 6.07
N CYS A 160 2.61 -9.95 5.13
CA CYS A 160 1.24 -9.49 5.36
C CYS A 160 0.28 -10.65 5.67
N GLN A 161 0.46 -11.80 5.01
CA GLN A 161 -0.33 -13.00 5.25
C GLN A 161 -0.11 -13.53 6.66
N GLU A 162 1.14 -13.63 7.11
CA GLU A 162 1.46 -14.07 8.48
C GLU A 162 0.90 -13.11 9.55
N LEU A 163 0.93 -11.81 9.27
CA LEU A 163 0.34 -10.79 10.16
C LEU A 163 -1.19 -10.72 10.08
N ASN A 164 -1.84 -11.56 9.29
CA ASN A 164 -3.29 -11.55 9.04
C ASN A 164 -3.82 -10.17 8.59
N LEU A 165 -3.00 -9.42 7.83
CA LEU A 165 -3.38 -8.09 7.32
C LEU A 165 -4.19 -8.14 6.03
N ARG A 166 -4.30 -9.33 5.40
CA ARG A 166 -5.11 -9.54 4.20
C ARG A 166 -6.58 -9.64 4.58
N GLU A 167 -7.46 -9.05 3.79
CA GLU A 167 -8.89 -9.27 3.94
C GLU A 167 -9.19 -10.77 3.78
N SER A 168 -10.00 -11.31 4.68
CA SER A 168 -10.42 -12.71 4.63
C SER A 168 -11.24 -12.95 3.36
N ASP A 169 -10.75 -13.80 2.46
CA ASP A 169 -11.44 -14.22 1.23
C ASP A 169 -12.74 -15.01 1.49
N ASN A 170 -13.11 -15.27 2.76
CA ASN A 170 -14.32 -16.02 3.11
C ASN A 170 -15.56 -15.50 2.41
N HIS A 171 -15.65 -14.19 2.14
CA HIS A 171 -16.84 -13.67 1.49
C HIS A 171 -16.92 -14.08 0.00
N TRP A 172 -15.78 -14.23 -0.70
CA TRP A 172 -15.75 -14.77 -2.06
C TRP A 172 -16.06 -16.25 -2.07
N ASP A 173 -15.60 -16.96 -1.05
CA ASP A 173 -15.94 -18.36 -0.84
C ASP A 173 -17.46 -18.54 -0.65
N THR A 174 -18.08 -17.81 0.28
CA THR A 174 -19.54 -17.84 0.48
C THR A 174 -20.29 -17.44 -0.79
N THR A 175 -19.85 -16.38 -1.48
CA THR A 175 -20.51 -15.87 -2.67
C THR A 175 -20.49 -16.90 -3.81
N LEU A 176 -19.35 -17.59 -4.02
CA LEU A 176 -19.25 -18.64 -5.04
C LEU A 176 -19.94 -19.94 -4.61
N ALA A 177 -19.96 -20.26 -3.31
CA ALA A 177 -20.76 -21.36 -2.78
C ALA A 177 -22.26 -21.16 -3.05
N ASP A 178 -22.79 -19.97 -2.75
CA ASP A 178 -24.19 -19.65 -3.03
C ASP A 178 -24.48 -19.68 -4.53
N ALA A 179 -23.59 -19.10 -5.36
CA ALA A 179 -23.73 -19.14 -6.81
C ALA A 179 -23.72 -20.59 -7.35
N SER A 180 -22.94 -21.49 -6.76
CA SER A 180 -22.92 -22.90 -7.18
C SER A 180 -24.25 -23.63 -6.96
N ILE A 181 -25.10 -23.12 -6.05
CA ILE A 181 -26.42 -23.69 -5.76
C ILE A 181 -27.51 -23.08 -6.66
N PHE A 182 -27.41 -21.78 -6.95
CA PHE A 182 -28.52 -21.02 -7.56
C PHE A 182 -28.28 -20.53 -9.00
N ALA A 183 -27.04 -20.55 -9.50
CA ALA A 183 -26.67 -19.97 -10.79
C ALA A 183 -26.22 -21.02 -11.80
N SER A 184 -26.32 -20.69 -13.08
CA SER A 184 -25.80 -21.57 -14.14
C SER A 184 -24.28 -21.50 -14.24
N PRO A 185 -23.60 -22.54 -14.75
CA PRO A 185 -22.14 -22.55 -14.89
C PRO A 185 -21.57 -21.32 -15.61
N SER A 186 -22.25 -20.78 -16.63
CA SER A 186 -21.83 -19.56 -17.34
C SER A 186 -21.91 -18.30 -16.48
N GLN A 187 -22.91 -18.20 -15.61
CA GLN A 187 -23.04 -17.13 -14.62
C GLN A 187 -21.95 -17.23 -13.55
N ILE A 188 -21.64 -18.45 -13.08
CA ILE A 188 -20.56 -18.69 -12.11
C ILE A 188 -19.20 -18.29 -12.72
N ARG A 189 -18.92 -18.65 -13.98
CA ARG A 189 -17.70 -18.19 -14.69
C ARG A 189 -17.63 -16.67 -14.80
N THR A 190 -18.74 -16.02 -15.09
CA THR A 190 -18.83 -14.56 -15.19
C THR A 190 -18.55 -13.91 -13.83
N LEU A 191 -19.16 -14.43 -12.77
CA LEU A 191 -18.93 -13.98 -11.40
C LEU A 191 -17.47 -14.17 -11.00
N PHE A 192 -16.88 -15.34 -11.23
CA PHE A 192 -15.47 -15.60 -10.97
C PHE A 192 -14.56 -14.61 -11.72
N SER A 193 -14.86 -14.30 -12.99
CA SER A 193 -14.13 -13.29 -13.78
C SER A 193 -14.21 -11.88 -13.16
N ILE A 194 -15.38 -11.48 -12.66
CA ILE A 194 -15.56 -10.20 -11.96
C ILE A 194 -14.74 -10.18 -10.66
N VAL A 195 -14.79 -11.26 -9.87
CA VAL A 195 -14.03 -11.40 -8.62
C VAL A 195 -12.53 -11.21 -8.87
N ILE A 196 -11.94 -11.95 -9.81
CA ILE A 196 -10.50 -11.86 -10.10
C ILE A 196 -10.09 -10.52 -10.72
N SER A 197 -10.94 -9.90 -11.55
CA SER A 197 -10.59 -8.69 -12.30
C SER A 197 -10.79 -7.39 -11.52
N THR A 198 -11.75 -7.39 -10.59
CA THR A 198 -12.18 -6.18 -9.87
C THR A 198 -11.68 -6.17 -8.44
N TYR A 199 -11.70 -7.32 -7.77
CA TYR A 199 -11.51 -7.40 -6.33
C TYR A 199 -10.21 -8.06 -5.91
N PHE A 200 -9.53 -8.77 -6.81
CA PHE A 200 -8.19 -9.33 -6.58
C PHE A 200 -8.15 -10.16 -5.28
N PRO A 201 -8.90 -11.28 -5.21
CA PRO A 201 -8.94 -12.12 -4.02
C PRO A 201 -7.53 -12.55 -3.63
N SER A 202 -7.33 -12.82 -2.35
CA SER A 202 -6.03 -13.18 -1.81
C SER A 202 -5.49 -14.49 -2.40
N ASN A 203 -6.36 -15.48 -2.65
CA ASN A 203 -5.97 -16.74 -3.28
C ASN A 203 -6.93 -17.16 -4.42
N PRO A 204 -6.77 -16.59 -5.62
CA PRO A 204 -7.64 -16.93 -6.76
C PRO A 204 -7.49 -18.39 -7.21
N SER A 205 -6.31 -18.99 -7.01
CA SER A 205 -6.03 -20.38 -7.37
C SER A 205 -6.80 -21.37 -6.49
N ASP A 206 -6.94 -21.08 -5.19
CA ASP A 206 -7.73 -21.88 -4.28
C ASP A 206 -9.22 -21.78 -4.62
N LEU A 207 -9.73 -20.56 -4.86
CA LEU A 207 -11.11 -20.34 -5.31
C LEU A 207 -11.42 -21.07 -6.62
N TRP A 208 -10.51 -20.98 -7.60
CA TRP A 208 -10.65 -21.73 -8.85
C TRP A 208 -10.73 -23.23 -8.59
N SER A 209 -9.78 -23.77 -7.81
CA SER A 209 -9.68 -25.20 -7.55
C SER A 209 -10.93 -25.76 -6.86
N LYS A 210 -11.58 -24.95 -6.02
CA LYS A 210 -12.80 -25.31 -5.29
C LYS A 210 -14.06 -25.29 -6.17
N TYR A 211 -14.18 -24.34 -7.09
CA TYR A 211 -15.42 -24.10 -7.86
C TYR A 211 -15.34 -24.46 -9.35
N LYS A 212 -14.20 -24.94 -9.86
CA LYS A 212 -14.00 -25.30 -11.27
C LYS A 212 -15.02 -26.31 -11.81
N ASP A 213 -15.49 -27.24 -10.98
CA ASP A 213 -16.40 -28.30 -11.41
C ASP A 213 -17.80 -27.71 -11.65
N SER A 214 -18.31 -26.91 -10.70
CA SER A 214 -19.55 -26.13 -10.88
C SER A 214 -19.46 -25.14 -12.05
N MET A 215 -18.28 -24.59 -12.32
CA MET A 215 -18.04 -23.70 -13.46
C MET A 215 -17.96 -24.42 -14.81
N SER A 216 -17.83 -25.74 -14.86
CA SER A 216 -17.60 -26.50 -16.10
C SER A 216 -18.65 -27.57 -16.39
N GLU A 217 -19.68 -27.69 -15.55
CA GLU A 217 -20.77 -28.65 -15.71
C GLU A 217 -21.45 -28.57 -17.09
N ASP A 218 -21.71 -27.35 -17.60
CA ASP A 218 -22.29 -27.14 -18.93
C ASP A 218 -21.35 -27.55 -20.08
N ILE A 219 -20.03 -27.42 -19.89
CA ILE A 219 -19.02 -27.78 -20.88
C ILE A 219 -18.95 -29.31 -21.01
N LEU A 220 -19.04 -30.03 -19.89
CA LEU A 220 -19.08 -31.50 -19.89
C LEU A 220 -20.30 -32.04 -20.63
N HIS A 221 -21.43 -31.32 -20.59
CA HIS A 221 -22.67 -31.69 -21.28
C HIS A 221 -22.74 -31.22 -22.76
N GLN A 222 -21.89 -30.31 -23.21
CA GLN A 222 -21.87 -29.84 -24.60
C GLN A 222 -21.01 -30.68 -25.55
N ILE A 223 -20.00 -31.40 -25.02
CA ILE A 223 -19.10 -32.26 -25.80
C ILE A 223 -19.82 -33.45 -26.52
N PRO A 224 -20.89 -34.07 -25.98
CA PRO A 224 -21.61 -35.14 -26.68
C PRO A 224 -22.62 -34.67 -27.74
N ILE A 225 -23.02 -33.39 -27.73
CA ILE A 225 -24.11 -32.87 -28.58
C ILE A 225 -23.58 -32.38 -29.94
N SER A 226 -22.35 -31.85 -29.97
CA SER A 226 -21.71 -31.44 -31.23
C SER A 226 -21.24 -32.61 -32.09
N SER A 227 -20.97 -33.78 -31.50
CA SER A 227 -20.54 -34.99 -32.22
C SER A 227 -21.70 -35.87 -32.73
N ARG A 228 -22.96 -35.53 -32.42
CA ARG A 228 -24.14 -36.31 -32.84
C ARG A 228 -24.93 -35.71 -34.00
N ASN A 229 -24.65 -34.46 -34.39
CA ASN A 229 -25.38 -33.78 -35.47
C ASN A 229 -24.65 -33.83 -36.83
N SER A 230 -23.71 -34.75 -37.02
CA SER A 230 -23.06 -34.98 -38.32
C SER A 230 -23.73 -36.07 -39.16
N ASP A 231 -24.62 -36.89 -38.58
CA ASP A 231 -25.22 -38.05 -39.24
C ASP A 231 -26.75 -38.02 -39.10
N CYS A 232 -27.41 -37.19 -39.92
CA CYS A 232 -28.79 -37.43 -40.37
C CYS A 232 -29.03 -36.59 -41.63
N GLU A 233 -29.11 -37.30 -42.76
CA GLU A 233 -29.62 -36.86 -44.07
C GLU A 233 -31.05 -36.27 -44.00
#